data_AF-A0A6L7CN43-F1
#
_entry.id   AF-A0A6L7CN43-F1
#
_cell.length_a   1.000
_cell.length_b   1.000
_cell.length_c   1.000
_cell.angle_alpha   90.00
_cell.angle_beta   90.00
_cell.angle_gamma   90.00
#
_symmetry.space_group_name_H-M   'P 1'
#
loop_
_entity.id
_entity.type
_entity.pdbx_description
1 polymer ?
#
loop_
_entity_poly.entity_id
_entity_poly.type
_entity_poly.pdbx_seq_one_letter_code
_entity_poly.pdbx_strand_id
1 'polypeptide(L)'
;SAACFYAPFKKVKKWSWETMWSVGGIVSWIILPWAISALLLPDFWAYYSSFSLSTLLPVFLFGAMWGIGNINYGLTMRYLGMSMGIGIAIGITLIVGTLMTPIINGNFDVLINTEGGRMTLLGVLVALIGVGIVTRAGQLKERKMGIKAEEFNLKKGLVLAVMCGIFSAGMSFAMNAA
;
A
#
# COMPACT_ATOMS: atom_id res chain seq x y z
N SER A 1 14.68 -1.85 8.27
CA SER A 1 13.95 -2.91 9.01
C SER A 1 12.43 -2.92 8.78
N ALA A 2 11.93 -2.56 7.59
CA ALA A 2 10.50 -2.69 7.27
C ALA A 2 10.08 -4.14 6.97
N ALA A 3 10.99 -5.10 6.76
CA ALA A 3 10.62 -6.49 6.49
C ALA A 3 10.40 -7.35 7.76
N CYS A 4 10.65 -6.81 8.97
CA CYS A 4 10.55 -7.58 10.21
C CYS A 4 9.09 -7.98 10.53
N PHE A 5 8.09 -7.21 10.09
CA PHE A 5 6.68 -7.59 10.30
C PHE A 5 6.28 -8.89 9.58
N TYR A 6 7.03 -9.30 8.56
CA TYR A 6 6.82 -10.58 7.85
C TYR A 6 7.44 -11.80 8.57
N ALA A 7 8.33 -11.58 9.54
CA ALA A 7 9.02 -12.68 10.22
C ALA A 7 8.09 -13.59 11.06
N PRO A 8 7.09 -13.07 11.81
CA PRO A 8 6.11 -13.89 12.51
C PRO A 8 5.21 -14.65 11.53
N PHE A 9 4.83 -14.00 10.41
CA PHE A 9 3.98 -14.56 9.37
C PHE A 9 4.56 -15.83 8.73
N LYS A 10 5.89 -15.95 8.63
CA LYS A 10 6.56 -17.19 8.19
C LYS A 10 6.35 -18.40 9.11
N LYS A 11 5.92 -18.20 10.36
CA LYS A 11 5.60 -19.30 11.29
C LYS A 11 4.18 -19.84 11.09
N VAL A 12 3.31 -19.13 10.37
CA VAL A 12 1.95 -19.56 10.05
C VAL A 12 1.99 -20.40 8.77
N LYS A 13 2.01 -21.73 8.91
CA LYS A 13 2.19 -22.66 7.77
C LYS A 13 0.91 -23.17 7.13
N LYS A 14 -0.24 -23.03 7.80
CA LYS A 14 -1.51 -23.65 7.38
C LYS A 14 -2.52 -22.68 6.77
N TRP A 15 -2.21 -21.39 6.75
CA TRP A 15 -3.13 -20.38 6.25
C TRP A 15 -2.73 -19.96 4.86
N SER A 16 -3.73 -19.66 4.02
CA SER A 16 -3.45 -18.97 2.77
C SER A 16 -2.84 -17.60 3.05
N TRP A 17 -2.07 -17.08 2.10
CA TRP A 17 -1.46 -15.78 2.23
C TRP A 17 -2.53 -14.68 2.45
N GLU A 18 -3.67 -14.77 1.77
CA GLU A 18 -4.79 -13.83 1.89
C GLU A 18 -5.40 -13.84 3.28
N THR A 19 -5.57 -15.02 3.88
CA THR A 19 -6.13 -15.17 5.24
C THR A 19 -5.19 -14.54 6.26
N MET A 20 -3.90 -14.85 6.14
CA MET A 20 -2.86 -14.32 7.02
C MET A 20 -2.78 -12.80 6.95
N TRP A 21 -2.85 -12.24 5.74
CA TRP A 21 -2.79 -10.79 5.52
C TRP A 21 -4.06 -10.08 6.00
N SER A 22 -5.23 -10.68 5.79
CA SER A 22 -6.52 -10.13 6.23
C SER A 22 -6.62 -10.07 7.76
N VAL A 23 -6.27 -11.15 8.45
CA VAL A 23 -6.28 -11.19 9.93
C VAL A 23 -5.22 -10.23 10.49
N GLY A 24 -4.02 -10.20 9.91
CA GLY A 24 -2.99 -9.22 10.25
C GLY A 24 -3.48 -7.78 10.12
N GLY A 25 -4.14 -7.46 9.00
CA GLY A 25 -4.71 -6.14 8.74
C GLY A 25 -5.78 -5.74 9.76
N ILE A 26 -6.73 -6.63 10.06
CA ILE A 26 -7.79 -6.36 11.07
C ILE A 26 -7.16 -6.07 12.44
N VAL A 27 -6.22 -6.89 12.87
CA VAL A 27 -5.58 -6.71 14.18
C VAL A 27 -4.77 -5.41 14.19
N SER A 28 -3.95 -5.14 13.16
CA SER A 28 -3.06 -3.99 13.13
C SER A 28 -3.75 -2.66 12.86
N TRP A 29 -4.85 -2.63 12.10
CA TRP A 29 -5.49 -1.38 11.67
C TRP A 29 -6.79 -1.06 12.37
N ILE A 30 -7.45 -2.05 12.98
CA ILE A 30 -8.72 -1.84 13.70
C ILE A 30 -8.51 -2.09 15.19
N ILE A 31 -8.08 -3.29 15.57
CA ILE A 31 -8.04 -3.69 16.99
C ILE A 31 -6.96 -2.92 17.73
N LEU A 32 -5.74 -2.86 17.20
CA LEU A 32 -4.61 -2.23 17.88
C LEU A 32 -4.81 -0.71 18.08
N PRO A 33 -5.19 0.08 17.06
CA PRO A 33 -5.43 1.51 17.26
C PRO A 33 -6.59 1.76 18.22
N TRP A 34 -7.66 0.97 18.14
CA TRP A 34 -8.81 1.09 19.05
C TRP A 34 -8.43 0.75 20.50
N ALA A 35 -7.69 -0.33 20.71
CA ALA A 35 -7.22 -0.74 22.04
C ALA A 35 -6.24 0.28 22.64
N ILE A 36 -5.32 0.82 21.83
CA ILE A 36 -4.40 1.87 22.27
C ILE A 36 -5.16 3.15 22.63
N SER A 37 -6.11 3.58 21.79
CA SER A 37 -6.97 4.72 22.10
C SER A 37 -7.77 4.50 23.39
N ALA A 38 -8.32 3.30 23.61
CA ALA A 38 -9.05 2.98 24.84
C ALA A 38 -8.17 2.96 26.10
N LEU A 39 -6.88 2.61 25.95
CA LEU A 39 -5.93 2.59 27.06
C LEU A 39 -5.37 3.98 27.41
N LEU A 40 -5.10 4.80 26.39
CA LEU A 40 -4.41 6.08 26.54
C LEU A 40 -5.36 7.27 26.69
N LEU A 41 -6.58 7.19 26.17
CA LEU A 41 -7.53 8.30 26.27
C LEU A 41 -8.26 8.25 27.62
N PRO A 42 -8.28 9.35 28.37
CA PRO A 42 -9.00 9.41 29.65
C PRO A 42 -10.51 9.30 29.46
N ASP A 43 -11.04 9.72 28.31
CA ASP A 43 -12.47 9.67 28.00
C ASP A 43 -12.70 9.30 26.52
N PHE A 44 -12.61 8.00 26.25
CA PHE A 44 -12.64 7.43 24.89
C PHE A 44 -13.86 7.88 24.08
N TRP A 45 -15.05 7.82 24.68
CA TRP A 45 -16.30 8.15 23.99
C TRP A 45 -16.42 9.64 23.68
N ALA A 46 -15.98 10.51 24.59
CA ALA A 46 -15.99 11.96 24.40
C ALA A 46 -15.02 12.38 23.27
N TYR A 47 -13.88 11.70 23.15
CA TYR A 47 -12.92 11.96 22.08
C TYR A 47 -13.52 11.68 20.70
N TYR A 48 -14.11 10.50 20.49
CA TYR A 48 -14.70 10.17 19.18
C TYR A 48 -15.98 10.94 18.88
N SER A 49 -16.77 11.32 19.90
CA SER A 49 -17.96 12.15 19.70
C SER A 49 -17.65 13.62 19.42
N SER A 50 -16.41 14.07 19.65
CA SER A 50 -15.97 15.44 19.32
C SER A 50 -15.79 15.69 17.82
N PHE A 51 -15.69 14.63 17.00
CA PHE A 51 -15.53 14.77 15.56
C PHE A 51 -16.86 14.94 14.84
N SER A 52 -16.91 15.93 13.95
CA SER A 52 -18.06 16.15 13.09
C SER A 52 -18.19 15.05 12.03
N LEU A 53 -19.43 14.72 11.62
CA LEU A 53 -19.68 13.77 10.54
C LEU A 53 -19.05 14.20 9.21
N SER A 54 -18.95 15.52 8.98
CA SER A 54 -18.27 16.11 7.82
C SER A 54 -16.77 15.84 7.77
N THR A 55 -16.12 15.58 8.92
CA THR A 55 -14.71 15.17 8.98
C THR A 55 -14.58 13.65 8.90
N LEU A 56 -15.44 12.91 9.64
CA LEU A 56 -15.37 11.46 9.70
C LEU A 56 -15.73 10.78 8.37
N LEU A 57 -16.71 11.29 7.64
CA LEU A 57 -17.21 10.65 6.43
C LEU A 57 -16.15 10.61 5.31
N PRO A 58 -15.45 11.71 4.95
CA PRO A 58 -14.34 11.65 3.99
C PRO A 58 -13.22 10.71 4.44
N VAL A 59 -12.82 10.77 5.71
CA VAL A 59 -11.76 9.91 6.27
C VAL A 59 -12.14 8.43 6.16
N PHE A 60 -13.39 8.08 6.45
CA PHE A 60 -13.91 6.74 6.30
C PHE A 60 -13.95 6.29 4.82
N LEU A 61 -14.44 7.13 3.92
CA LEU A 61 -14.53 6.81 2.49
C LEU A 61 -13.14 6.62 1.86
N PHE A 62 -12.18 7.49 2.19
CA PHE A 62 -10.80 7.37 1.72
C PHE A 62 -10.09 6.16 2.36
N GLY A 63 -10.41 5.83 3.62
CA GLY A 63 -9.95 4.60 4.26
C GLY A 63 -10.52 3.33 3.60
N ALA A 64 -11.81 3.33 3.26
CA ALA A 64 -12.44 2.24 2.52
C ALA A 64 -11.83 2.08 1.11
N MET A 65 -11.58 3.20 0.43
CA MET A 65 -10.89 3.23 -0.86
C MET A 65 -9.48 2.61 -0.75
N TRP A 66 -8.72 2.96 0.28
CA TRP A 66 -7.43 2.34 0.55
C TRP A 66 -7.54 0.84 0.84
N GLY A 67 -8.58 0.41 1.55
CA GLY A 67 -8.90 -1.01 1.78
C GLY A 67 -9.10 -1.80 0.49
N ILE A 68 -9.82 -1.24 -0.49
CA ILE A 68 -9.97 -1.83 -1.83
C ILE A 68 -8.60 -1.97 -2.53
N GLY A 69 -7.72 -0.98 -2.37
CA GLY A 69 -6.34 -1.04 -2.84
C GLY A 69 -5.58 -2.26 -2.31
N ASN A 70 -5.68 -2.55 -1.01
CA ASN A 70 -5.04 -3.71 -0.39
C ASN A 70 -5.58 -5.07 -0.89
N ILE A 71 -6.89 -5.15 -1.20
CA ILE A 71 -7.45 -6.37 -1.80
C ILE A 71 -6.86 -6.58 -3.20
N ASN A 72 -6.78 -5.51 -4.00
CA ASN A 72 -6.15 -5.55 -5.33
C ASN A 72 -4.67 -5.90 -5.26
N TYR A 73 -3.95 -5.44 -4.22
CA TYR A 73 -2.57 -5.82 -3.95
C TYR A 73 -2.43 -7.33 -3.77
N GLY A 74 -3.31 -7.95 -2.99
CA GLY A 74 -3.31 -9.40 -2.80
C GLY A 74 -3.62 -10.17 -4.06
N LEU A 75 -4.65 -9.75 -4.81
CA LEU A 75 -4.99 -10.37 -6.10
C LEU A 75 -3.84 -10.24 -7.12
N THR A 76 -3.11 -9.12 -7.11
CA THR A 76 -1.91 -8.94 -7.95
C THR A 76 -0.87 -10.03 -7.69
N MET A 77 -0.64 -10.41 -6.43
CA MET A 77 0.31 -11.47 -6.09
C MET A 77 -0.16 -12.85 -6.56
N ARG A 78 -1.46 -13.13 -6.50
CA ARG A 78 -2.06 -14.36 -7.02
C ARG A 78 -1.82 -14.53 -8.53
N TYR A 79 -1.92 -13.44 -9.30
CA TYR A 79 -1.78 -13.45 -10.76
C TYR A 79 -0.34 -13.25 -11.27
N LEU A 80 0.53 -12.55 -10.56
CA LEU A 80 1.91 -12.26 -11.00
C LEU A 80 2.98 -13.08 -10.27
N GLY A 81 2.64 -13.70 -9.15
CA GLY A 81 3.60 -14.27 -8.21
C GLY A 81 4.11 -13.22 -7.22
N MET A 82 4.62 -13.69 -6.07
CA MET A 82 4.97 -12.82 -4.95
C MET A 82 6.04 -11.79 -5.31
N SER A 83 7.17 -12.19 -5.89
CA SER A 83 8.26 -11.26 -6.18
C SER A 83 7.89 -10.23 -7.25
N MET A 84 7.27 -10.68 -8.35
CA MET A 84 6.88 -9.79 -9.45
C MET A 84 5.72 -8.87 -9.05
N GLY A 85 4.72 -9.42 -8.36
CA GLY A 85 3.54 -8.69 -7.91
C GLY A 85 3.89 -7.59 -6.92
N ILE A 86 4.69 -7.90 -5.89
CA ILE A 86 5.16 -6.91 -4.91
C ILE A 86 5.94 -5.79 -5.60
N GLY A 87 6.89 -6.16 -6.48
CA GLY A 87 7.72 -5.20 -7.21
C GLY A 87 6.90 -4.21 -8.05
N ILE A 88 6.00 -4.73 -8.88
CA ILE A 88 5.17 -3.92 -9.77
C ILE A 88 4.22 -3.03 -8.95
N ALA A 89 3.55 -3.59 -7.94
CA ALA A 89 2.61 -2.81 -7.14
C ALA A 89 3.29 -1.72 -6.31
N ILE A 90 4.47 -1.97 -5.74
CA ILE A 90 5.26 -0.93 -5.05
C ILE A 90 5.69 0.15 -6.05
N GLY A 91 6.20 -0.23 -7.22
CA GLY A 91 6.63 0.72 -8.24
C GLY A 91 5.50 1.63 -8.71
N ILE A 92 4.32 1.06 -9.00
CA ILE A 92 3.13 1.82 -9.38
C ILE A 92 2.69 2.71 -8.23
N THR A 93 2.59 2.20 -7.00
CA THR A 93 2.16 2.99 -5.83
C THR A 93 3.11 4.15 -5.56
N LEU A 94 4.42 3.96 -5.77
CA LEU A 94 5.42 5.00 -5.62
C LEU A 94 5.26 6.10 -6.69
N ILE A 95 5.03 5.74 -7.95
CA ILE A 95 4.78 6.71 -9.03
C ILE A 95 3.48 7.46 -8.77
N VAL A 96 2.40 6.72 -8.53
CA VAL A 96 1.06 7.26 -8.32
C VAL A 96 1.04 8.14 -7.08
N GLY A 97 1.52 7.66 -5.94
CA GLY A 97 1.55 8.43 -4.69
C GLY A 97 2.38 9.71 -4.79
N THR A 98 3.48 9.69 -5.55
CA THR A 98 4.34 10.88 -5.71
C THR A 98 3.76 11.89 -6.69
N LEU A 99 3.17 11.43 -7.81
CA LEU A 99 2.73 12.30 -8.89
C LEU A 99 1.26 12.72 -8.80
N MET A 100 0.40 11.90 -8.18
CA MET A 100 -1.05 12.13 -8.18
C MET A 100 -1.44 13.42 -7.44
N THR A 101 -0.89 13.66 -6.24
CA THR A 101 -1.22 14.87 -5.46
C THR A 101 -0.78 16.16 -6.16
N PRO A 102 0.47 16.29 -6.67
CA PRO A 102 0.87 17.48 -7.44
C PRO A 102 0.05 17.68 -8.72
N ILE A 103 -0.32 16.61 -9.43
CA ILE A 103 -1.13 16.68 -10.65
C ILE A 103 -2.54 17.21 -10.33
N ILE A 104 -3.20 16.67 -9.30
CA ILE A 104 -4.54 17.09 -8.91
C ILE A 104 -4.56 18.54 -8.42
N ASN A 105 -3.51 18.97 -7.72
CA ASN A 105 -3.38 20.34 -7.22
C ASN A 105 -2.89 21.35 -8.27
N GLY A 106 -2.69 20.93 -9.53
CA GLY A 106 -2.17 21.81 -10.60
C GLY A 106 -0.71 22.26 -10.42
N ASN A 107 0.00 21.71 -9.45
CA ASN A 107 1.37 22.08 -9.08
C ASN A 107 2.44 21.23 -9.79
N PHE A 108 2.08 20.57 -10.89
CA PHE A 108 3.03 19.74 -11.63
C PHE A 108 4.21 20.56 -12.18
N ASP A 109 3.95 21.81 -12.56
CA ASP A 109 4.97 22.73 -13.06
C ASP A 109 6.00 23.10 -11.98
N VAL A 110 5.56 23.20 -10.72
CA VAL A 110 6.42 23.41 -9.55
C VAL A 110 7.32 22.19 -9.34
N LEU A 111 6.84 20.98 -9.60
CA LEU A 111 7.61 19.75 -9.42
C LEU A 111 8.79 19.65 -10.42
N ILE A 112 8.65 20.23 -11.61
CA ILE A 112 9.70 20.20 -12.66
C ILE A 112 10.66 21.38 -12.55
N ASN A 113 10.15 22.56 -12.18
CA ASN A 113 10.92 23.79 -12.21
C ASN A 113 11.58 24.16 -10.87
N THR A 114 11.16 23.56 -9.75
CA THR A 114 11.84 23.78 -8.47
C THR A 114 12.95 22.76 -8.22
N GLU A 115 14.02 23.19 -7.54
CA GLU A 115 15.09 22.29 -7.12
C GLU A 115 14.57 21.16 -6.22
N GLY A 116 13.64 21.47 -5.31
CA GLY A 116 12.99 20.48 -4.45
C GLY A 116 12.23 19.42 -5.24
N GLY A 117 11.43 19.83 -6.24
CA GLY A 117 10.69 18.89 -7.09
C GLY A 117 11.59 18.00 -7.94
N ARG A 118 12.68 18.56 -8.50
CA ARG A 118 13.68 17.78 -9.23
C ARG A 118 14.37 16.74 -8.35
N MET A 119 14.69 17.09 -7.10
CA MET A 119 15.24 16.13 -6.13
C MET A 119 14.24 15.01 -5.80
N THR A 120 12.94 15.32 -5.68
CA THR A 120 11.89 14.30 -5.52
C THR A 120 11.82 13.35 -6.72
N LEU A 121 11.84 13.89 -7.95
CA LEU A 121 11.81 13.08 -9.17
C LEU A 121 13.04 12.19 -9.32
N LEU A 122 14.22 12.70 -8.97
CA LEU A 122 15.45 11.90 -8.91
C LEU A 122 15.34 10.77 -7.87
N GLY A 123 14.81 11.07 -6.68
CA GLY A 123 14.55 10.07 -5.65
C GLY A 123 13.60 8.96 -6.12
N VAL A 124 12.52 9.33 -6.80
CA VAL A 124 11.58 8.38 -7.43
C VAL A 124 12.30 7.50 -8.45
N LEU A 125 13.13 8.09 -9.31
CA LEU A 125 13.87 7.35 -10.34
C LEU A 125 14.83 6.33 -9.71
N VAL A 126 15.59 6.74 -8.70
CA VAL A 126 16.49 5.84 -7.95
C VAL A 126 15.71 4.72 -7.26
N ALA A 127 14.57 5.05 -6.64
CA ALA A 127 13.71 4.05 -5.99
C ALA A 127 13.16 3.03 -7.01
N LEU A 128 12.74 3.47 -8.19
CA LEU A 128 12.25 2.59 -9.26
C LEU A 128 13.35 1.65 -9.77
N ILE A 129 14.59 2.13 -9.90
CA ILE A 129 15.75 1.30 -10.24
C ILE A 129 15.96 0.23 -9.15
N GLY A 130 15.95 0.63 -7.88
CA GLY A 130 16.08 -0.29 -6.75
C GLY A 130 14.99 -1.37 -6.72
N VAL A 131 13.73 -0.96 -6.91
CA VAL A 131 12.58 -1.88 -7.02
C VAL A 131 12.79 -2.84 -8.19
N GLY A 132 13.22 -2.36 -9.36
CA GLY A 132 13.49 -3.20 -10.53
C GLY A 132 14.55 -4.28 -10.26
N ILE A 133 15.65 -3.90 -9.59
CA ILE A 133 16.73 -4.84 -9.22
C ILE A 133 16.22 -5.90 -8.25
N VAL A 134 15.55 -5.50 -7.16
CA VAL A 134 15.04 -6.41 -6.13
C VAL A 134 13.96 -7.34 -6.71
N THR A 135 13.08 -6.82 -7.56
CA THR A 135 12.05 -7.61 -8.25
C THR A 135 12.70 -8.68 -9.11
N ARG A 136 13.69 -8.32 -9.94
CA ARG A 136 14.40 -9.27 -10.79
C ARG A 136 15.14 -10.33 -9.98
N ALA A 137 15.80 -9.95 -8.89
CA ALA A 137 16.45 -10.89 -7.99
C ALA A 137 15.45 -11.86 -7.32
N GLY A 138 14.30 -11.34 -6.87
CA GLY A 138 13.21 -12.14 -6.32
C GLY A 138 12.64 -13.13 -7.32
N GLN A 139 12.39 -12.68 -8.56
CA GLN A 139 11.92 -13.56 -9.64
C GLN A 139 12.90 -14.67 -9.97
N LEU A 140 14.21 -14.38 -10.03
CA LEU A 140 15.24 -15.39 -10.26
C LEU A 140 15.27 -16.42 -9.12
N LYS A 141 15.10 -15.96 -7.87
CA LYS A 141 15.02 -16.84 -6.69
C LYS A 141 13.77 -17.74 -6.74
N GLU A 142 12.60 -17.18 -7.01
CA GLU A 142 11.35 -17.95 -7.14
C GLU A 142 11.43 -19.00 -8.25
N ARG A 143 11.97 -18.63 -9.41
CA ARG A 143 12.22 -19.57 -10.52
C ARG A 143 13.15 -20.71 -10.11
N LYS A 144 14.24 -20.42 -9.39
CA LYS A 144 15.18 -21.44 -8.88
C LYS A 144 14.55 -22.38 -7.85
N MET A 145 13.63 -21.87 -7.03
CA MET A 145 12.91 -22.66 -6.02
C MET A 145 11.67 -23.38 -6.59
N GLY A 146 11.39 -23.25 -7.89
CA GLY A 146 10.22 -23.85 -8.53
C GLY A 146 8.87 -23.25 -8.10
N ILE A 147 8.88 -22.10 -7.40
CA ILE A 147 7.67 -21.42 -6.97
C ILE A 147 7.06 -20.73 -8.19
N LYS A 148 5.82 -21.10 -8.53
CA LYS A 148 5.03 -20.46 -9.60
C LYS A 148 3.75 -19.88 -9.00
N ALA A 149 3.24 -18.82 -9.61
CA ALA A 149 1.91 -18.32 -9.31
C ALA A 149 0.88 -19.39 -9.69
N GLU A 150 -0.12 -19.62 -8.83
CA GLU A 150 -1.17 -20.62 -9.06
C GLU A 150 -1.98 -20.31 -10.32
N GLU A 151 -2.23 -19.03 -10.60
CA GLU A 151 -3.04 -18.56 -11.72
C GLU A 151 -2.30 -17.48 -12.52
N PHE A 152 -1.11 -17.76 -13.03
CA PHE A 152 -0.30 -16.73 -13.69
C PHE A 152 -1.05 -16.03 -14.85
N ASN A 153 -1.35 -14.73 -14.70
CA ASN A 153 -1.96 -13.90 -15.73
C ASN A 153 -1.40 -12.47 -15.68
N LEU A 154 -0.49 -12.17 -16.61
CA LEU A 154 0.20 -10.89 -16.66
C LEU A 154 -0.76 -9.70 -16.83
N LYS A 155 -1.74 -9.81 -17.73
CA LYS A 155 -2.68 -8.72 -18.04
C LYS A 155 -3.56 -8.40 -16.84
N LYS A 156 -4.17 -9.42 -16.22
CA LYS A 156 -5.01 -9.23 -15.03
C LYS A 156 -4.19 -8.67 -13.87
N GLY A 157 -3.01 -9.23 -13.63
CA GLY A 157 -2.13 -8.77 -12.57
C GLY A 157 -1.67 -7.32 -12.73
N LEU A 158 -1.32 -6.88 -13.94
CA LEU A 158 -0.97 -5.48 -14.20
C LEU A 158 -2.15 -4.52 -13.97
N VAL A 159 -3.35 -4.87 -14.45
CA VAL A 159 -4.55 -4.04 -14.24
C VAL A 159 -4.86 -3.91 -12.75
N LEU A 160 -4.77 -5.02 -12.00
CA LEU A 160 -4.96 -5.02 -10.54
C LEU A 160 -3.88 -4.20 -9.83
N ALA A 161 -2.63 -4.25 -10.28
CA ALA A 161 -1.55 -3.47 -9.69
C ALA A 161 -1.73 -1.96 -9.93
N VAL A 162 -2.23 -1.57 -11.10
CA VAL A 162 -2.59 -0.17 -11.41
C VAL A 162 -3.73 0.30 -10.53
N MET A 163 -4.81 -0.49 -10.42
CA MET A 163 -5.93 -0.16 -9.54
C MET A 163 -5.48 -0.09 -8.07
N CYS A 164 -4.62 -1.01 -7.63
CA CYS A 164 -4.00 -0.97 -6.31
C CYS A 164 -3.31 0.38 -6.08
N GLY A 165 -2.41 0.81 -6.96
CA GLY A 165 -1.68 2.07 -6.78
C GLY A 165 -2.60 3.30 -6.72
N ILE A 166 -3.64 3.35 -7.56
CA ILE A 166 -4.62 4.44 -7.56
C ILE A 166 -5.42 4.46 -6.25
N PHE A 167 -5.97 3.32 -5.84
CA PHE A 167 -6.77 3.23 -4.63
C PHE A 167 -5.93 3.41 -3.34
N SER A 168 -4.65 3.04 -3.38
CA SER A 168 -3.71 3.26 -2.28
C SER A 168 -3.43 4.75 -2.03
N ALA A 169 -3.57 5.62 -3.04
CA ALA A 169 -3.49 7.07 -2.84
C ALA A 169 -4.62 7.63 -1.95
N GLY A 170 -5.67 6.83 -1.70
CA GLY A 170 -6.71 7.14 -0.71
C GLY A 170 -6.15 7.48 0.66
N MET A 171 -5.03 6.87 1.07
CA MET A 171 -4.38 7.21 2.34
C MET A 171 -3.87 8.67 2.36
N SER A 172 -3.28 9.15 1.26
CA SER A 172 -2.81 10.53 1.15
C SER A 172 -3.98 11.53 1.15
N PHE A 173 -5.10 11.20 0.50
CA PHE A 173 -6.30 12.02 0.57
C PHE A 173 -6.95 12.02 1.96
N ALA A 174 -7.01 10.86 2.63
CA ALA A 174 -7.50 10.75 4.00
C ALA A 174 -6.70 11.63 4.95
N MET A 175 -5.36 11.62 4.84
CA MET A 175 -4.48 12.45 5.67
C MET A 175 -4.63 13.96 5.40
N ASN A 176 -5.01 14.35 4.18
CA ASN A 176 -5.27 15.76 3.84
C ASN A 176 -6.69 16.20 4.23
N ALA A 177 -7.62 15.25 4.39
CA ALA A 177 -9.01 15.52 4.76
C ALA A 177 -9.27 15.46 6.28
N ALA A 178 -8.37 14.84 7.04
CA ALA A 178 -8.37 14.80 8.51
C ALA A 178 -7.68 16.03 9.10
#